data_AF-A0A4R3DZD6-F1
#
_entry.id   AF-A0A4R3DZD6-F1
#
_cell.length_a   1.000
_cell.length_b   1.000
_cell.length_c   1.000
_cell.angle_alpha   90.00
_cell.angle_beta   90.00
_cell.angle_gamma   90.00
#
_symmetry.space_group_name_H-M   'P 1'
#
loop_
_entity.id
_entity.type
_entity.pdbx_description
1 polymer ?
#
loop_
_entity_poly.entity_id
_entity_poly.type
_entity_poly.pdbx_seq_one_letter_code
_entity_poly.pdbx_strand_id
1 'polypeptide(L)'
;MRVLRPAGFCVFGAAVLIAAHAAAQAPAEIDCSGPFAKNADEAGLIKAFGAANVQKADIDVGEGMTEPGTILFPKDPKRRLDILWRDSAKRSQPSAIMIRDNSAWTITAPGEARTKIRIGTPLSTVEAGNGGPFTINGFGWDGGGYAGDWRGGRLGKHPAGCTITVRFDPDPKASPKALDRVNGDKPFASSNANMRAVKPVVSSISLDWGL
;
A
#
# COMPACT_ATOMS: atom_id res chain seq x y z
N MET A 1 -5.94 -67.59 51.25
CA MET A 1 -6.55 -66.46 50.52
C MET A 1 -5.52 -65.88 49.57
N ARG A 2 -5.72 -65.99 48.25
CA ARG A 2 -4.81 -65.44 47.22
C ARG A 2 -5.15 -63.96 47.01
N VAL A 3 -4.17 -63.09 47.16
CA VAL A 3 -4.26 -61.64 46.92
C VAL A 3 -4.08 -61.39 45.42
N LEU A 4 -5.12 -60.88 44.74
CA LEU A 4 -5.02 -60.40 43.35
C LEU A 4 -4.45 -58.96 43.33
N ARG A 5 -3.43 -58.74 42.51
CA ARG A 5 -2.96 -57.40 42.10
C ARG A 5 -3.78 -56.92 40.88
N PRO A 6 -4.26 -55.67 40.84
CA PRO A 6 -4.79 -55.11 39.60
C PRO A 6 -3.64 -54.62 38.69
N ALA A 7 -3.75 -54.97 37.41
CA ALA A 7 -2.86 -54.55 36.34
C ALA A 7 -3.11 -53.08 35.95
N GLY A 8 -2.04 -52.31 35.80
CA GLY A 8 -2.08 -50.92 35.34
C GLY A 8 -2.33 -50.83 33.83
N PHE A 9 -3.33 -50.04 33.44
CA PHE A 9 -3.55 -49.63 32.06
C PHE A 9 -2.84 -48.28 31.83
N CYS A 10 -1.77 -48.28 31.03
CA CYS A 10 -1.22 -47.06 30.45
C CYS A 10 -2.07 -46.64 29.25
N VAL A 11 -2.82 -45.55 29.38
CA VAL A 11 -3.50 -44.90 28.25
C VAL A 11 -2.54 -43.89 27.65
N PHE A 12 -2.01 -44.18 26.46
CA PHE A 12 -1.30 -43.19 25.64
C PHE A 12 -2.34 -42.25 25.02
N GLY A 13 -2.47 -41.05 25.58
CA GLY A 13 -3.28 -39.98 24.97
C GLY A 13 -2.59 -39.44 23.73
N ALA A 14 -3.19 -39.68 22.55
CA ALA A 14 -2.77 -39.04 21.31
C ALA A 14 -3.18 -37.55 21.35
N ALA A 15 -2.20 -36.66 21.47
CA ALA A 15 -2.41 -35.23 21.32
C ALA A 15 -2.61 -34.89 19.83
N VAL A 16 -3.85 -34.60 19.44
CA VAL A 16 -4.17 -34.04 18.12
C VAL A 16 -3.72 -32.59 18.11
N LEU A 17 -2.61 -32.30 17.41
CA LEU A 17 -2.18 -30.94 17.11
C LEU A 17 -3.17 -30.33 16.10
N ILE A 18 -4.08 -29.49 16.60
CA ILE A 18 -4.92 -28.67 15.73
C ILE A 18 -4.03 -27.57 15.14
N ALA A 19 -3.54 -27.78 13.91
CA ALA A 19 -2.91 -26.72 13.14
C ALA A 19 -3.97 -25.67 12.80
N ALA A 20 -3.95 -24.55 13.53
CA ALA A 20 -4.75 -23.38 13.20
C ALA A 20 -4.37 -22.94 11.77
N HIS A 21 -5.29 -23.12 10.83
CA HIS A 21 -5.14 -22.53 9.51
C HIS A 21 -5.17 -21.02 9.70
N ALA A 22 -4.04 -20.36 9.40
CA ALA A 22 -3.99 -18.92 9.34
C ALA A 22 -4.98 -18.46 8.26
N ALA A 23 -6.17 -18.04 8.68
CA ALA A 23 -7.09 -17.35 7.80
C ALA A 23 -6.32 -16.18 7.17
N ALA A 24 -6.36 -16.07 5.85
CA ALA A 24 -5.77 -14.93 5.16
C ALA A 24 -6.42 -13.65 5.73
N GLN A 25 -5.68 -12.95 6.60
CA GLN A 25 -6.16 -11.70 7.17
C GLN A 25 -6.40 -10.74 6.01
N ALA A 26 -7.56 -10.08 6.01
CA ALA A 26 -7.85 -9.04 5.03
C ALA A 26 -6.68 -8.04 5.02
N PRO A 27 -6.29 -7.51 3.85
CA PRO A 27 -5.17 -6.59 3.79
C PRO A 27 -5.45 -5.38 4.68
N ALA A 28 -4.45 -4.96 5.44
CA ALA A 28 -4.60 -3.85 6.37
C ALA A 28 -4.98 -2.57 5.61
N GLU A 29 -5.91 -1.81 6.16
CA GLU A 29 -6.34 -0.51 5.63
C GLU A 29 -5.52 0.59 6.30
N ILE A 30 -5.02 1.52 5.50
CA ILE A 30 -4.38 2.74 5.97
C ILE A 30 -5.19 3.95 5.49
N ASP A 31 -5.34 4.90 6.39
CA ASP A 31 -5.81 6.24 6.10
C ASP A 31 -4.93 7.27 6.82
N CYS A 32 -5.26 8.54 6.64
CA CYS A 32 -4.50 9.67 7.16
C CYS A 32 -4.77 9.95 8.65
N SER A 33 -5.04 8.91 9.45
CA SER A 33 -5.46 9.02 10.84
C SER A 33 -4.66 8.10 11.78
N GLY A 34 -4.87 8.28 13.09
CA GLY A 34 -4.23 7.47 14.12
C GLY A 34 -2.70 7.43 14.00
N PRO A 35 -2.08 6.23 13.91
CA PRO A 35 -0.62 6.10 13.80
C PRO A 35 -0.05 6.63 12.48
N PHE A 36 -0.91 7.02 11.53
CA PHE A 36 -0.57 7.58 10.23
C PHE A 36 -1.13 8.99 10.04
N ALA A 37 -1.48 9.68 11.13
CA ALA A 37 -1.96 11.07 11.07
C ALA A 37 -0.85 12.07 10.73
N LYS A 38 -1.24 13.30 10.37
CA LYS A 38 -0.31 14.42 10.08
C LYS A 38 0.73 14.68 11.19
N ASN A 39 0.36 14.44 12.44
CA ASN A 39 1.19 14.64 13.62
C ASN A 39 1.74 13.32 14.19
N ALA A 40 1.68 12.22 13.44
CA ALA A 40 2.24 10.94 13.86
C ALA A 40 3.76 11.03 14.04
N ASP A 41 4.28 10.11 14.85
CA ASP A 41 5.71 9.95 15.11
C ASP A 41 6.07 8.47 15.26
N GLU A 42 7.37 8.17 15.24
CA GLU A 42 7.87 6.81 15.40
C GLU A 42 7.44 6.17 16.73
N ALA A 43 7.32 6.95 17.81
CA ALA A 43 6.85 6.44 19.10
C ALA A 43 5.40 5.93 19.03
N GLY A 44 4.53 6.65 18.33
CA GLY A 44 3.17 6.24 18.00
C GLY A 44 3.12 4.97 17.17
N LEU A 45 3.99 4.85 16.16
CA LEU A 45 4.14 3.61 15.38
C LEU A 45 4.58 2.43 16.25
N ILE A 46 5.56 2.63 17.12
CA ILE A 46 6.05 1.59 18.05
C ILE A 46 4.94 1.15 19.00
N LYS A 47 4.16 2.09 19.52
CA LYS A 47 3.01 1.78 20.39
C LYS A 47 1.94 0.97 19.65
N ALA A 48 1.66 1.30 18.39
CA ALA A 48 0.62 0.65 17.61
C ALA A 48 1.03 -0.73 17.06
N PHE A 49 2.28 -0.87 16.63
CA PHE A 49 2.75 -2.02 15.85
C PHE A 49 3.86 -2.83 16.53
N GLY A 50 4.40 -2.36 17.66
CA GLY A 50 5.49 -2.98 18.39
C GLY A 50 6.87 -2.62 17.85
N ALA A 51 7.83 -2.42 18.76
CA ALA A 51 9.19 -1.97 18.42
C ALA A 51 9.91 -2.89 17.41
N ALA A 52 9.64 -4.20 17.44
CA ALA A 52 10.25 -5.16 16.51
C ALA A 52 9.82 -4.95 15.04
N ASN A 53 8.74 -4.21 14.80
CA ASN A 53 8.19 -3.95 13.48
C ASN A 53 8.49 -2.54 12.97
N VAL A 54 9.21 -1.71 13.72
CA VAL A 54 9.51 -0.32 13.35
C VAL A 54 11.03 -0.17 13.31
N GLN A 55 11.59 0.08 12.14
CA GLN A 55 13.04 0.14 11.95
C GLN A 55 13.45 1.38 11.17
N LYS A 56 14.51 2.05 11.61
CA LYS A 56 15.13 3.13 10.85
C LYS A 56 15.83 2.58 9.62
N ALA A 57 15.71 3.28 8.50
CA ALA A 57 16.39 2.91 7.28
C ALA A 57 16.57 4.12 6.37
N ASP A 58 17.49 3.99 5.40
CA ASP A 58 17.54 4.88 4.26
C ASP A 58 16.48 4.43 3.24
N ILE A 59 15.54 5.31 2.94
CA ILE A 59 14.39 5.06 2.08
C ILE A 59 14.72 5.55 0.69
N ASP A 60 14.59 4.67 -0.31
CA ASP A 60 14.73 5.03 -1.73
C ASP A 60 13.65 6.04 -2.13
N VAL A 61 14.09 7.20 -2.61
CA VAL A 61 13.27 8.33 -3.08
C VAL A 61 13.33 8.54 -4.60
N GLY A 62 13.92 7.59 -5.33
CA GLY A 62 14.09 7.64 -6.79
C GLY A 62 15.47 8.12 -7.22
N GLU A 63 15.79 7.91 -8.50
CA GLU A 63 17.05 8.38 -9.14
C GLU A 63 18.33 7.90 -8.42
N GLY A 64 18.27 6.75 -7.74
CA GLY A 64 19.40 6.21 -6.96
C GLY A 64 19.68 6.96 -5.66
N MET A 65 18.77 7.85 -5.23
CA MET A 65 18.89 8.63 -4.01
C MET A 65 18.11 8.00 -2.86
N THR A 66 18.57 8.24 -1.64
CA THR A 66 17.89 7.81 -0.42
C THR A 66 17.78 8.93 0.61
N GLU A 67 16.77 8.85 1.47
CA GLU A 67 16.57 9.75 2.60
C GLU A 67 16.39 8.98 3.92
N PRO A 68 16.88 9.50 5.07
CA PRO A 68 16.65 8.84 6.36
C PRO A 68 15.16 8.82 6.73
N GLY A 69 14.65 7.62 6.99
CA GLY A 69 13.25 7.39 7.33
C GLY A 69 13.04 6.16 8.21
N THR A 70 11.82 5.62 8.15
CA THR A 70 11.38 4.45 8.91
C THR A 70 10.71 3.44 7.99
N ILE A 71 11.09 2.17 8.08
CA ILE A 71 10.36 1.05 7.50
C ILE A 71 9.49 0.44 8.59
N LEU A 72 8.19 0.37 8.33
CA LEU A 72 7.25 -0.42 9.10
C LEU A 72 7.17 -1.84 8.50
N PHE A 73 7.20 -2.86 9.35
CA PHE A 73 7.25 -4.29 8.99
C PHE A 73 8.38 -4.65 7.98
N PRO A 74 9.66 -4.36 8.28
CA PRO A 74 10.77 -4.58 7.34
C PRO A 74 10.97 -6.04 6.93
N LYS A 75 10.50 -6.99 7.76
CA LYS A 75 10.62 -8.43 7.53
C LYS A 75 9.39 -9.06 6.85
N ASP A 76 8.33 -8.28 6.61
CA ASP A 76 7.10 -8.75 5.98
C ASP A 76 6.78 -7.87 4.75
N PRO A 77 7.16 -8.31 3.54
CA PRO A 77 6.93 -7.56 2.32
C PRO A 77 5.45 -7.25 2.05
N LYS A 78 4.51 -8.03 2.58
CA LYS A 78 3.07 -7.80 2.41
C LYS A 78 2.55 -6.72 3.35
N ARG A 79 3.26 -6.43 4.43
CA ARG A 79 2.88 -5.41 5.42
C ARG A 79 3.82 -4.21 5.42
N ARG A 80 4.83 -4.20 4.54
CA ARG A 80 5.82 -3.14 4.50
C ARG A 80 5.20 -1.78 4.14
N LEU A 81 5.59 -0.75 4.88
CA LEU A 81 5.40 0.66 4.52
C LEU A 81 6.73 1.39 4.71
N ASP A 82 7.01 2.32 3.81
CA ASP A 82 8.18 3.19 3.90
C ASP A 82 7.72 4.60 4.26
N ILE A 83 8.32 5.19 5.29
CA ILE A 83 7.87 6.45 5.89
C ILE A 83 9.02 7.45 5.88
N LEU A 84 8.78 8.60 5.27
CA LEU A 84 9.64 9.77 5.34
C LEU A 84 9.07 10.76 6.35
N TRP A 85 9.95 11.47 7.03
CA TRP A 85 9.59 12.39 8.11
C TRP A 85 9.99 13.82 7.76
N ARG A 86 9.11 14.79 8.05
CA ARG A 86 9.47 16.21 7.98
C ARG A 86 10.53 16.57 9.00
N ASP A 87 10.35 16.14 10.24
CA ASP A 87 11.41 16.22 11.26
C ASP A 87 12.12 14.87 11.32
N SER A 88 13.12 14.67 10.46
CA SER A 88 13.88 13.42 10.40
C SER A 88 14.65 13.12 11.69
N ALA A 89 15.11 14.15 12.41
CA ALA A 89 15.82 13.96 13.68
C ALA A 89 14.89 13.37 14.76
N LYS A 90 13.67 13.91 14.90
CA LYS A 90 12.66 13.42 15.85
C LYS A 90 11.82 12.27 15.31
N ARG A 91 11.87 12.01 14.00
CA ARG A 91 11.01 11.05 13.27
C ARG A 91 9.54 11.30 13.59
N SER A 92 9.14 12.55 13.34
CA SER A 92 7.77 13.02 13.56
C SER A 92 7.28 13.82 12.37
N GLN A 93 5.96 13.89 12.25
CA GLN A 93 5.22 14.53 11.16
C GLN A 93 5.60 13.92 9.81
N PRO A 94 4.92 12.84 9.37
CA PRO A 94 5.26 12.21 8.10
C PRO A 94 5.18 13.22 6.95
N SER A 95 6.20 13.23 6.10
CA SER A 95 6.17 13.93 4.81
C SER A 95 5.50 13.05 3.76
N ALA A 96 5.80 11.75 3.78
CA ALA A 96 5.18 10.73 2.93
C ALA A 96 5.11 9.37 3.64
N ILE A 97 4.03 8.63 3.41
CA ILE A 97 3.88 7.22 3.75
C ILE A 97 3.61 6.46 2.45
N MET A 98 4.52 5.57 2.07
CA MET A 98 4.53 4.91 0.78
C MET A 98 4.14 3.44 0.88
N ILE A 99 3.15 3.05 0.08
CA ILE A 99 2.78 1.68 -0.24
C ILE A 99 3.40 1.37 -1.61
N ARG A 100 4.36 0.46 -1.64
CA ARG A 100 5.07 0.06 -2.88
C ARG A 100 5.43 -1.43 -2.86
N ASP A 101 6.04 -1.90 -3.94
CA ASP A 101 6.51 -3.27 -4.12
C ASP A 101 5.41 -4.31 -3.87
N ASN A 102 5.64 -5.24 -2.95
CA ASN A 102 4.75 -6.35 -2.66
C ASN A 102 3.72 -6.04 -1.56
N SER A 103 3.67 -4.80 -1.09
CA SER A 103 2.80 -4.37 0.01
C SER A 103 1.33 -4.59 -0.34
N ALA A 104 0.60 -5.16 0.61
CA ALA A 104 -0.82 -5.47 0.47
C ALA A 104 -1.72 -4.40 1.08
N TRP A 105 -1.16 -3.36 1.72
CA TRP A 105 -1.95 -2.30 2.33
C TRP A 105 -2.92 -1.67 1.32
N THR A 106 -4.10 -1.34 1.81
CA THR A 106 -5.17 -0.73 1.00
C THR A 106 -5.46 0.67 1.51
N ILE A 107 -5.78 1.57 0.58
CA ILE A 107 -6.56 2.76 0.87
C ILE A 107 -8.02 2.50 0.46
N THR A 108 -8.94 3.27 1.00
CA THR A 108 -10.34 3.21 0.56
C THR A 108 -10.79 4.51 -0.07
N ALA A 109 -11.27 4.41 -1.31
CA ALA A 109 -11.89 5.54 -1.98
C ALA A 109 -13.13 6.02 -1.20
N PRO A 110 -13.34 7.35 -1.04
CA PRO A 110 -14.57 7.87 -0.46
C PRO A 110 -15.81 7.46 -1.27
N GLY A 111 -16.97 7.40 -0.61
CA GLY A 111 -18.26 7.06 -1.23
C GLY A 111 -18.83 5.72 -0.79
N GLU A 112 -20.07 5.45 -1.18
CA GLU A 112 -20.87 4.30 -0.72
C GLU A 112 -20.24 2.95 -1.05
N ALA A 113 -19.64 2.82 -2.24
CA ALA A 113 -19.01 1.58 -2.69
C ALA A 113 -17.74 1.21 -1.92
N ARG A 114 -17.15 2.15 -1.15
CA ARG A 114 -15.95 1.94 -0.33
C ARG A 114 -14.86 1.13 -1.05
N THR A 115 -14.57 1.51 -2.30
CA THR A 115 -13.65 0.77 -3.18
C THR A 115 -12.25 0.71 -2.59
N LYS A 116 -11.72 -0.49 -2.38
CA LYS A 116 -10.34 -0.71 -1.91
C LYS A 116 -9.37 -0.59 -3.07
N ILE A 117 -8.32 0.20 -2.88
CA ILE A 117 -7.23 0.39 -3.84
C ILE A 117 -5.93 -0.04 -3.17
N ARG A 118 -5.14 -0.85 -3.87
CA ARG A 118 -3.82 -1.35 -3.46
C ARG A 118 -2.93 -1.55 -4.68
N ILE A 119 -1.69 -1.95 -4.45
CA ILE A 119 -0.81 -2.39 -5.54
C ILE A 119 -1.48 -3.50 -6.36
N GLY A 120 -1.44 -3.33 -7.68
CA GLY A 120 -2.08 -4.21 -8.66
C GLY A 120 -3.55 -3.91 -8.94
N THR A 121 -4.19 -2.94 -8.26
CA THR A 121 -5.57 -2.54 -8.58
C THR A 121 -5.67 -2.04 -10.03
N PRO A 122 -6.57 -2.57 -10.87
CA PRO A 122 -6.71 -2.13 -12.26
C PRO A 122 -7.18 -0.69 -12.38
N LEU A 123 -6.72 0.01 -13.42
CA LEU A 123 -7.12 1.39 -13.70
C LEU A 123 -8.64 1.61 -13.67
N SER A 124 -9.41 0.70 -14.29
CA SER A 124 -10.88 0.78 -14.31
C SER A 124 -11.51 0.73 -12.91
N THR A 125 -10.90 0.00 -11.98
CA THR A 125 -11.36 -0.06 -10.58
C THR A 125 -11.08 1.26 -9.87
N VAL A 126 -9.93 1.90 -10.16
CA VAL A 126 -9.62 3.23 -9.64
C VAL A 126 -10.57 4.29 -10.22
N GLU A 127 -10.86 4.24 -11.52
CA GLU A 127 -11.88 5.11 -12.15
C GLU A 127 -13.25 4.98 -11.47
N ALA A 128 -13.68 3.75 -11.19
CA ALA A 128 -14.95 3.49 -10.49
C ALA A 128 -14.93 4.05 -9.06
N GLY A 129 -13.85 3.84 -8.31
CA GLY A 129 -13.65 4.40 -6.97
C GLY A 129 -13.65 5.93 -6.98
N ASN A 130 -12.99 6.54 -7.97
CA ASN A 130 -13.01 7.99 -8.19
C ASN A 130 -14.41 8.50 -8.54
N GLY A 131 -15.27 7.67 -9.13
CA GLY A 131 -16.58 8.06 -9.66
C GLY A 131 -16.55 8.63 -11.07
N GLY A 132 -15.43 8.44 -11.79
CA GLY A 132 -15.27 8.91 -13.15
C GLY A 132 -13.80 8.97 -13.59
N PRO A 133 -13.54 9.27 -14.87
CA PRO A 133 -12.18 9.40 -15.40
C PRO A 133 -11.40 10.54 -14.74
N PHE A 134 -10.09 10.38 -14.69
CA PHE A 134 -9.11 11.36 -14.21
C PHE A 134 -7.97 11.50 -15.23
N THR A 135 -6.97 12.35 -14.99
CA THR A 135 -5.78 12.41 -15.87
C THR A 135 -4.65 11.53 -15.35
N ILE A 136 -3.86 10.96 -16.26
CA ILE A 136 -2.66 10.19 -15.96
C ILE A 136 -1.52 10.75 -16.81
N ASN A 137 -0.37 11.00 -16.20
CA ASN A 137 0.83 11.33 -16.93
C ASN A 137 1.25 10.16 -17.82
N GLY A 138 1.61 10.42 -19.09
CA GLY A 138 2.12 9.38 -19.98
C GLY A 138 3.31 8.63 -19.36
N PHE A 139 3.59 7.41 -19.80
CA PHE A 139 4.65 6.57 -19.21
C PHE A 139 6.04 6.89 -19.80
N GLY A 140 7.09 6.24 -19.27
CA GLY A 140 8.43 6.28 -19.84
C GLY A 140 9.30 7.49 -19.46
N TRP A 141 8.93 8.20 -18.39
CA TRP A 141 9.71 9.28 -17.77
C TRP A 141 9.51 9.25 -16.25
N ASP A 142 10.29 10.04 -15.51
CA ASP A 142 10.31 10.08 -14.03
C ASP A 142 8.94 10.40 -13.43
N GLY A 143 8.21 11.36 -14.00
CA GLY A 143 6.82 11.70 -13.64
C GLY A 143 5.76 10.81 -14.29
N GLY A 144 6.16 9.73 -14.97
CA GLY A 144 5.24 8.90 -15.73
C GLY A 144 4.33 8.01 -14.88
N GLY A 145 3.07 7.90 -15.31
CA GLY A 145 2.07 7.02 -14.68
C GLY A 145 1.39 7.62 -13.44
N TYR A 146 1.79 8.79 -12.95
CA TYR A 146 1.09 9.44 -11.85
C TYR A 146 -0.34 9.87 -12.26
N ALA A 147 -1.30 9.61 -11.38
CA ALA A 147 -2.60 10.24 -11.44
C ALA A 147 -2.44 11.76 -11.21
N GLY A 148 -2.99 12.56 -12.11
CA GLY A 148 -3.01 14.02 -12.03
C GLY A 148 -4.35 14.54 -11.51
N ASP A 149 -5.04 15.32 -12.33
CA ASP A 149 -6.34 15.89 -12.00
C ASP A 149 -7.42 14.79 -11.89
N TRP A 150 -7.99 14.65 -10.70
CA TRP A 150 -9.12 13.75 -10.39
C TRP A 150 -10.45 14.19 -11.01
N ARG A 151 -10.49 15.36 -11.67
CA ARG A 151 -11.63 15.96 -12.39
C ARG A 151 -12.87 16.10 -11.51
N GLY A 152 -12.67 16.55 -10.27
CA GLY A 152 -13.73 16.66 -9.26
C GLY A 152 -14.20 15.33 -8.66
N GLY A 153 -13.52 14.22 -9.00
CA GLY A 153 -13.79 12.90 -8.49
C GLY A 153 -13.46 12.73 -7.00
N ARG A 154 -13.93 11.62 -6.44
CA ARG A 154 -13.88 11.33 -5.01
C ARG A 154 -12.46 11.17 -4.48
N LEU A 155 -11.53 10.68 -5.30
CA LEU A 155 -10.14 10.48 -4.89
C LEU A 155 -9.37 11.78 -4.77
N GLY A 156 -9.84 12.89 -5.35
CA GLY A 156 -9.28 14.22 -5.11
C GLY A 156 -9.79 14.89 -3.83
N LYS A 157 -10.71 14.26 -3.09
CA LYS A 157 -11.25 14.79 -1.83
C LYS A 157 -10.46 14.23 -0.67
N HIS A 158 -9.56 15.04 -0.15
CA HIS A 158 -8.60 14.65 0.88
C HIS A 158 -8.97 15.23 2.25
N PRO A 159 -9.37 14.41 3.25
CA PRO A 159 -9.59 14.92 4.60
C PRO A 159 -8.27 15.36 5.23
N ALA A 160 -8.33 16.39 6.08
CA ALA A 160 -7.21 16.85 6.92
C ALA A 160 -5.92 17.24 6.16
N GLY A 161 -6.03 17.64 4.89
CA GLY A 161 -4.89 18.04 4.08
C GLY A 161 -3.92 16.90 3.74
N CYS A 162 -4.42 15.66 3.73
CA CYS A 162 -3.66 14.47 3.37
C CYS A 162 -3.92 14.08 1.90
N THR A 163 -3.01 14.46 1.03
CA THR A 163 -3.06 14.10 -0.39
C THR A 163 -2.79 12.61 -0.54
N ILE A 164 -3.57 11.97 -1.40
CA ILE A 164 -3.33 10.60 -1.83
C ILE A 164 -2.84 10.66 -3.26
N THR A 165 -1.60 10.25 -3.45
CA THR A 165 -0.96 10.13 -4.77
C THR A 165 -1.00 8.67 -5.20
N VAL A 166 -1.41 8.40 -6.45
CA VAL A 166 -1.46 7.06 -7.02
C VAL A 166 -0.63 7.04 -8.29
N ARG A 167 0.28 6.07 -8.41
CA ARG A 167 1.05 5.81 -9.63
C ARG A 167 0.59 4.51 -10.28
N PHE A 168 0.60 4.49 -11.60
CA PHE A 168 0.30 3.33 -12.41
C PHE A 168 1.51 2.91 -13.23
N ASP A 169 1.66 1.61 -13.41
CA ASP A 169 2.53 1.04 -14.43
C ASP A 169 1.67 0.34 -15.48
N PRO A 170 2.09 0.35 -16.77
CA PRO A 170 1.44 -0.45 -17.79
C PRO A 170 1.63 -1.95 -17.49
N ASP A 171 0.75 -2.78 -18.04
CA ASP A 171 0.94 -4.24 -18.02
C ASP A 171 2.33 -4.56 -18.60
N PRO A 172 3.19 -5.32 -17.89
CA PRO A 172 4.52 -5.67 -18.39
C PRO A 172 4.48 -6.45 -19.71
N LYS A 173 3.31 -6.97 -20.10
CA LYS A 173 3.08 -7.65 -21.39
C LYS A 173 2.57 -6.71 -22.49
N ALA A 174 2.41 -5.41 -22.22
CA ALA A 174 2.01 -4.44 -23.23
C ALA A 174 3.06 -4.34 -24.34
N SER A 175 2.61 -4.40 -25.61
CA SER A 175 3.54 -4.28 -26.75
C SER A 175 4.21 -2.90 -26.79
N PRO A 176 5.47 -2.79 -27.27
CA PRO A 176 6.16 -1.49 -27.44
C PRO A 176 5.32 -0.48 -28.24
N LYS A 177 4.72 -0.91 -29.35
CA LYS A 177 3.84 -0.08 -30.20
C LYS A 177 2.61 0.47 -29.46
N ALA A 178 2.10 -0.25 -28.46
CA ALA A 178 1.00 0.23 -27.62
C ALA A 178 1.51 1.26 -26.61
N LEU A 179 2.67 0.99 -25.99
CA LEU A 179 3.33 1.91 -25.06
C LEU A 179 3.70 3.25 -25.72
N ASP A 180 4.22 3.24 -26.96
CA ASP A 180 4.57 4.46 -27.70
C ASP A 180 3.41 5.46 -27.83
N ARG A 181 2.16 4.97 -27.82
CA ARG A 181 0.97 5.83 -27.94
C ARG A 181 0.63 6.57 -26.64
N VAL A 182 1.16 6.08 -25.52
CA VAL A 182 0.86 6.55 -24.16
C VAL A 182 2.10 6.96 -23.39
N ASN A 183 3.26 6.98 -24.03
CA ASN A 183 4.51 7.48 -23.49
C ASN A 183 4.65 9.01 -23.65
N GLY A 184 5.51 9.58 -22.82
CA GLY A 184 5.95 10.97 -22.87
C GLY A 184 5.31 11.87 -21.81
N ASP A 185 5.95 13.01 -21.59
CA ASP A 185 5.51 14.05 -20.66
C ASP A 185 4.31 14.81 -21.21
N LYS A 186 3.15 14.17 -21.13
CA LYS A 186 1.84 14.78 -21.40
C LYS A 186 0.74 14.04 -20.66
N PRO A 187 -0.35 14.73 -20.29
CA PRO A 187 -1.49 14.08 -19.66
C PRO A 187 -2.34 13.32 -20.67
N PHE A 188 -2.86 12.18 -20.24
CA PHE A 188 -3.90 11.41 -20.91
C PHE A 188 -5.13 11.31 -20.01
N ALA A 189 -6.33 11.25 -20.58
CA ALA A 189 -7.49 10.80 -19.82
C ALA A 189 -7.30 9.30 -19.46
N SER A 190 -7.63 8.90 -18.24
CA SER A 190 -7.64 7.50 -17.81
C SER A 190 -8.57 6.63 -18.70
N SER A 191 -9.60 7.26 -19.28
CA SER A 191 -10.55 6.64 -20.18
C SER A 191 -10.07 6.53 -21.63
N ASN A 192 -8.90 7.08 -21.97
CA ASN A 192 -8.34 7.03 -23.32
C ASN A 192 -8.16 5.56 -23.77
N ALA A 193 -8.58 5.25 -25.01
CA ALA A 193 -8.54 3.89 -25.52
C ALA A 193 -7.12 3.30 -25.58
N ASN A 194 -6.11 4.11 -25.93
CA ASN A 194 -4.71 3.66 -25.93
C ASN A 194 -4.20 3.44 -24.49
N MET A 195 -4.61 4.29 -23.54
CA MET A 195 -4.28 4.14 -22.13
C MET A 195 -4.85 2.84 -21.56
N ARG A 196 -6.12 2.54 -21.87
CA ARG A 196 -6.76 1.27 -21.45
C ARG A 196 -6.15 0.05 -22.15
N ALA A 197 -5.68 0.19 -23.38
CA ALA A 197 -5.10 -0.91 -24.14
C ALA A 197 -3.81 -1.47 -23.51
N VAL A 198 -3.06 -0.65 -22.77
CA VAL A 198 -1.87 -1.10 -22.02
C VAL A 198 -2.19 -1.60 -20.61
N LYS A 199 -3.49 -1.70 -20.25
CA LYS A 199 -4.03 -2.24 -19.00
C LYS A 199 -3.26 -1.82 -17.73
N PRO A 200 -3.15 -0.51 -17.43
CA PRO A 200 -2.38 -0.06 -16.29
C PRO A 200 -2.95 -0.59 -14.97
N VAL A 201 -2.05 -0.86 -14.04
CA VAL A 201 -2.36 -1.23 -12.65
C VAL A 201 -1.61 -0.31 -11.70
N VAL A 202 -2.15 -0.11 -10.50
CA VAL A 202 -1.48 0.69 -9.45
C VAL A 202 -0.13 0.06 -9.10
N SER A 203 0.95 0.84 -9.20
CA SER A 203 2.33 0.44 -8.88
C SER A 203 2.83 1.05 -7.57
N SER A 204 2.33 2.22 -7.20
CA SER A 204 2.56 2.81 -5.87
C SER A 204 1.40 3.69 -5.41
N ILE A 205 1.30 3.85 -4.10
CA ILE A 205 0.38 4.79 -3.44
C ILE A 205 1.19 5.54 -2.38
N SER A 206 0.99 6.85 -2.29
CA SER A 206 1.55 7.67 -1.22
C SER A 206 0.46 8.45 -0.50
N LEU A 207 0.56 8.54 0.82
CA LEU A 207 -0.16 9.51 1.64
C LEU A 207 0.84 10.59 2.02
N ASP A 208 0.59 11.84 1.64
CA ASP A 208 1.48 12.96 1.87
C ASP A 208 0.68 14.20 2.35
N TRP A 209 1.35 15.14 3.01
CA TRP A 209 0.68 16.31 3.60
C TRP A 209 1.13 17.63 2.98
N GLY A 210 1.61 17.62 1.72
CA GLY A 210 2.27 18.78 1.09
C GLY A 210 3.49 19.26 1.89
N LEU A 211 4.21 20.25 1.39
CA LEU A 211 5.18 21.02 2.20
C LEU A 211 4.49 22.27 2.74
#